data_AF-A0A6M0GGG6-F1
#
_entry.id   AF-A0A6M0GGG6-F1
#
_cell.length_a   1.000
_cell.length_b   1.000
_cell.length_c   1.000
_cell.angle_alpha   90.00
_cell.angle_beta   90.00
_cell.angle_gamma   90.00
#
_symmetry.space_group_name_H-M   'P 1'
#
loop_
_entity.id
_entity.type
_entity.pdbx_description
1 polymer ?
#
loop_
_entity_poly.entity_id
_entity_poly.type
_entity_poly.pdbx_seq_one_letter_code
_entity_poly.pdbx_strand_id
1 'polypeptide(L)'
;MAPYEIISIYLKGQKSDDLVNLIHQILIKQGGDLNFSCLLFLNDIGDEEFEPEEVINSQEALEKISSWPSFVTITYDMPEGKVSVTFDGKNKQIFSVTISVPNSILEKEDIFGKREDDSWKRYVSIATQIHDYTAANRTIFDWGLIENGFKWTEELEKLKSGKISGKYKYLDLIARNEYLVRSLPS
;
A
#
# COMPACT_ATOMS: atom_id res chain seq x y z
N MET A 1 14.39 11.96 -3.55
CA MET A 1 13.78 11.56 -4.84
C MET A 1 12.55 10.75 -4.47
N ALA A 2 11.37 11.13 -4.95
CA ALA A 2 10.09 10.52 -4.56
C ALA A 2 10.10 9.01 -4.79
N PRO A 3 9.63 8.17 -3.85
CA PRO A 3 9.46 6.75 -4.10
C PRO A 3 8.31 6.49 -5.08
N TYR A 4 8.26 5.29 -5.66
CA TYR A 4 7.04 4.78 -6.27
C TYR A 4 6.10 4.27 -5.17
N GLU A 5 4.80 4.44 -5.37
CA GLU A 5 3.82 4.19 -4.32
C GLU A 5 2.63 3.40 -4.87
N ILE A 6 2.29 2.29 -4.20
CA ILE A 6 1.02 1.60 -4.38
C ILE A 6 0.08 2.11 -3.29
N ILE A 7 -1.06 2.69 -3.64
CA ILE A 7 -2.07 3.14 -2.68
C ILE A 7 -3.39 2.45 -2.97
N SER A 8 -3.89 1.67 -2.00
CA SER A 8 -5.19 1.00 -2.04
C SER A 8 -6.16 1.63 -1.06
N ILE A 9 -7.36 1.99 -1.51
CA ILE A 9 -8.35 2.79 -0.76
C ILE A 9 -9.63 1.98 -0.52
N TYR A 10 -10.19 2.10 0.69
CA TYR A 10 -11.37 1.37 1.16
C TYR A 10 -12.45 2.32 1.69
N LEU A 11 -13.60 2.40 1.01
CA LEU A 11 -14.70 3.32 1.35
C LEU A 11 -15.31 3.06 2.73
N LYS A 12 -15.46 1.78 3.09
CA LYS A 12 -16.08 1.35 4.36
C LYS A 12 -15.06 1.03 5.46
N GLY A 13 -13.77 1.18 5.16
CA GLY A 13 -12.71 0.59 5.96
C GLY A 13 -12.70 -0.93 5.88
N GLN A 14 -11.53 -1.52 6.13
CA GLN A 14 -11.36 -2.96 6.33
C GLN A 14 -10.94 -3.23 7.78
N LYS A 15 -11.29 -4.39 8.31
CA LYS A 15 -10.82 -4.81 9.64
C LYS A 15 -9.30 -4.97 9.61
N SER A 16 -8.63 -4.42 10.63
CA SER A 16 -7.17 -4.42 10.72
C SER A 16 -6.57 -5.82 10.60
N ASP A 17 -7.01 -6.75 11.47
CA ASP A 17 -6.47 -8.11 11.56
C ASP A 17 -6.51 -8.86 10.22
N ASP A 18 -7.63 -8.82 9.51
CA ASP A 18 -7.81 -9.53 8.24
C ASP A 18 -6.92 -8.92 7.15
N LEU A 19 -6.87 -7.58 7.08
CA LEU A 19 -6.14 -6.87 6.03
C LEU A 19 -4.62 -6.98 6.24
N VAL A 20 -4.12 -6.79 7.46
CA VAL A 20 -2.68 -6.86 7.76
C VAL A 20 -2.13 -8.24 7.39
N ASN A 21 -2.83 -9.30 7.81
CA ASN A 21 -2.44 -10.67 7.47
C ASN A 21 -2.51 -10.92 5.95
N LEU A 22 -3.55 -10.43 5.26
CA LEU A 22 -3.66 -10.61 3.82
C LEU A 22 -2.56 -9.89 3.05
N ILE A 23 -2.24 -8.64 3.40
CA ILE A 23 -1.13 -7.88 2.81
C ILE A 23 0.19 -8.60 3.06
N HIS A 24 0.44 -9.07 4.28
CA HIS A 24 1.62 -9.86 4.62
C HIS A 24 1.73 -11.10 3.71
N GLN A 25 0.65 -11.89 3.58
CA GLN A 25 0.65 -13.08 2.73
C GLN A 25 0.90 -12.77 1.25
N ILE A 26 0.40 -11.64 0.74
CA ILE A 26 0.69 -11.19 -0.63
C ILE A 26 2.19 -10.89 -0.77
N LEU A 27 2.79 -10.16 0.17
CA LEU A 27 4.22 -9.81 0.12
C LEU A 27 5.12 -11.05 0.22
N ILE A 28 4.85 -11.97 1.14
CA ILE A 28 5.60 -13.23 1.26
C ILE A 28 5.52 -14.06 -0.03
N LYS A 29 4.33 -14.18 -0.66
CA LYS A 29 4.17 -14.86 -1.95
C LYS A 29 4.96 -14.20 -3.08
N GLN A 30 5.29 -12.92 -2.94
CA GLN A 30 6.10 -12.15 -3.88
C GLN A 30 7.57 -12.12 -3.47
N GLY A 31 8.01 -13.00 -2.57
CA GLY A 31 9.41 -13.13 -2.14
C GLY A 31 9.81 -12.11 -1.08
N GLY A 32 8.86 -11.39 -0.49
CA GLY A 32 9.11 -10.58 0.69
C GLY A 32 9.40 -11.45 1.91
N ASP A 33 10.09 -10.87 2.88
CA ASP A 33 10.37 -11.47 4.17
C ASP A 33 10.21 -10.42 5.28
N LEU A 34 9.85 -10.90 6.47
CA LEU A 34 9.67 -10.08 7.66
C LEU A 34 10.54 -10.64 8.79
N ASN A 35 11.74 -10.10 8.95
CA ASN A 35 12.80 -10.61 9.81
C ASN A 35 13.41 -9.50 10.70
N PHE A 36 14.50 -9.79 11.41
CA PHE A 36 15.17 -8.86 12.34
C PHE A 36 15.72 -7.57 11.69
N SER A 37 15.87 -7.55 10.37
CA SER A 37 16.27 -6.36 9.63
C SER A 37 15.09 -5.40 9.41
N CYS A 38 13.87 -5.89 9.56
CA CYS A 38 12.65 -5.11 9.39
C CYS A 38 12.34 -4.27 10.64
N LEU A 39 11.69 -3.13 10.40
CA LEU A 39 11.37 -2.14 11.42
C LEU A 39 9.86 -1.91 11.43
N LEU A 40 9.30 -1.87 12.62
CA LEU A 40 7.94 -1.50 12.93
C LEU A 40 7.94 -0.08 13.50
N PHE A 41 7.12 0.79 12.91
CA PHE A 41 6.89 2.16 13.36
C PHE A 41 5.42 2.26 13.77
N LEU A 42 5.19 2.23 15.07
CA LEU A 42 3.87 2.46 15.64
C LEU A 42 3.72 3.96 15.85
N ASN A 43 2.71 4.58 15.21
CA ASN A 43 2.45 5.97 15.51
C ASN A 43 1.66 6.08 16.81
N ASP A 44 2.24 6.72 17.82
CA ASP A 44 1.58 6.87 19.11
C ASP A 44 0.30 7.72 19.03
N ILE A 45 -0.66 7.40 19.89
CA ILE A 45 -1.82 8.25 20.15
C ILE A 45 -1.37 9.32 21.17
N GLY A 46 -0.45 10.21 20.78
CA GLY A 46 0.15 11.15 21.74
C GLY A 46 1.26 12.04 21.17
N ASP A 47 1.83 12.87 22.05
CA ASP A 47 2.93 13.81 21.77
C ASP A 47 4.34 13.17 21.93
N GLU A 48 4.46 11.84 22.01
CA GLU A 48 5.76 11.16 22.17
C GLU A 48 6.43 10.80 20.83
N GLU A 49 7.76 10.75 20.85
CA GLU A 49 8.64 10.63 19.69
C GLU A 49 8.62 9.20 19.11
N PHE A 50 8.56 9.08 17.78
CA PHE A 50 8.47 7.80 17.08
C PHE A 50 9.81 7.04 17.13
N GLU A 51 9.95 6.05 18.00
CA GLU A 51 11.10 5.14 17.96
C GLU A 51 10.80 3.86 17.13
N PRO A 52 11.67 3.48 16.18
CA PRO A 52 11.53 2.24 15.44
C PRO A 52 11.73 1.01 16.34
N GLU A 53 10.80 0.06 16.27
CA GLU A 53 10.93 -1.26 16.89
C GLU A 53 11.50 -2.28 15.89
N GLU A 54 12.49 -3.07 16.31
CA GLU A 54 12.98 -4.19 15.51
C GLU A 54 11.96 -5.34 15.47
N VAL A 55 11.81 -5.98 14.31
CA VAL A 55 10.92 -7.14 14.18
C VAL A 55 11.66 -8.42 14.59
N ILE A 56 11.56 -8.77 15.87
CA ILE A 56 12.15 -9.99 16.43
C ILE A 56 11.31 -11.22 16.08
N ASN A 57 9.98 -11.06 16.04
CA ASN A 57 9.02 -12.11 15.70
C ASN A 57 7.96 -11.54 14.74
N SER A 58 7.86 -12.12 13.55
CA SER A 58 6.95 -11.68 12.50
C SER A 58 5.49 -11.73 12.94
N GLN A 59 5.07 -12.80 13.63
CA GLN A 59 3.70 -12.97 14.09
C GLN A 59 3.35 -11.93 15.16
N GLU A 60 4.24 -11.70 16.12
CA GLU A 60 4.05 -10.68 17.16
C GLU A 60 3.95 -9.27 16.55
N ALA A 61 4.80 -8.97 15.56
CA ALA A 61 4.74 -7.69 14.85
C ALA A 61 3.40 -7.52 14.12
N LEU A 62 2.91 -8.55 13.42
CA LEU A 62 1.60 -8.50 12.75
C LEU A 62 0.44 -8.34 13.74
N GLU A 63 0.49 -9.00 14.90
CA GLU A 63 -0.49 -8.85 15.96
C GLU A 63 -0.48 -7.43 16.56
N LYS A 64 0.70 -6.86 16.80
CA LYS A 64 0.87 -5.47 17.23
C LYS A 64 0.21 -4.51 16.24
N ILE A 65 0.56 -4.60 14.95
CA ILE A 65 -0.02 -3.78 13.87
C ILE A 65 -1.56 -3.92 13.84
N SER A 66 -2.05 -5.16 13.88
CA SER A 66 -3.48 -5.46 13.78
C SER A 66 -4.27 -4.86 14.96
N SER A 67 -3.69 -4.96 16.16
CA SER A 67 -4.28 -4.41 17.39
C SER A 67 -4.16 -2.89 17.50
N TRP A 68 -3.25 -2.27 16.73
CA TRP A 68 -2.96 -0.85 16.82
C TRP A 68 -4.17 -0.01 16.37
N PRO A 69 -4.54 1.02 17.14
CA PRO A 69 -5.78 1.75 16.90
C PRO A 69 -5.71 2.73 15.71
N SER A 70 -4.51 3.06 15.23
CA SER A 70 -4.25 4.14 14.27
C SER A 70 -3.16 3.76 13.25
N PHE A 71 -2.58 4.77 12.60
CA PHE A 71 -1.51 4.66 11.62
C PHE A 71 -0.34 3.81 12.11
N VAL A 72 0.13 2.91 11.26
CA VAL A 72 1.28 2.05 11.53
C VAL A 72 2.03 1.76 10.25
N THR A 73 3.36 1.75 10.32
CA THR A 73 4.23 1.39 9.19
C THR A 73 5.11 0.23 9.56
N ILE A 74 5.30 -0.71 8.66
CA ILE A 74 6.27 -1.81 8.80
C ILE A 74 7.08 -1.94 7.53
N THR A 75 8.38 -2.22 7.66
CA THR A 75 9.23 -2.50 6.50
C THR A 75 9.28 -3.99 6.20
N TYR A 76 9.45 -4.33 4.93
CA TYR A 76 9.66 -5.68 4.44
C TYR A 76 10.95 -5.73 3.65
N ASP A 77 11.71 -6.81 3.82
CA ASP A 77 12.81 -7.14 2.92
C ASP A 77 12.22 -7.78 1.66
N MET A 78 12.35 -7.12 0.52
CA MET A 78 12.03 -7.68 -0.79
C MET A 78 13.33 -8.10 -1.49
N PRO A 79 13.29 -8.98 -2.51
CA PRO A 79 14.49 -9.45 -3.20
C PRO A 79 15.37 -8.31 -3.73
N GLU A 80 14.78 -7.16 -4.02
CA GLU A 80 15.45 -6.04 -4.66
C GLU A 80 15.81 -4.90 -3.70
N GLY A 81 15.29 -4.93 -2.47
CA GLY A 81 15.52 -3.94 -1.42
C GLY A 81 14.37 -3.85 -0.40
N LYS A 82 14.46 -2.91 0.53
CA LYS A 82 13.42 -2.68 1.53
C LYS A 82 12.26 -1.88 0.98
N VAL A 83 11.04 -2.27 1.32
CA VAL A 83 9.82 -1.51 1.06
C VAL A 83 9.09 -1.22 2.37
N SER A 84 8.38 -0.11 2.43
CA SER A 84 7.58 0.26 3.59
C SER A 84 6.10 0.04 3.29
N VAL A 85 5.37 -0.53 4.24
CA VAL A 85 3.93 -0.73 4.17
C VAL A 85 3.29 0.05 5.30
N THR A 86 2.51 1.07 4.95
CA THR A 86 1.77 1.90 5.87
C THR A 86 0.29 1.55 5.81
N PHE A 87 -0.29 1.29 6.98
CA PHE A 87 -1.72 1.07 7.16
C PHE A 87 -2.33 2.33 7.77
N ASP A 88 -3.14 3.03 7.00
CA ASP A 88 -3.80 4.27 7.40
C ASP A 88 -5.21 3.97 7.90
N GLY A 89 -5.45 4.18 9.20
CA GLY A 89 -6.69 3.75 9.83
C GLY A 89 -7.04 4.47 11.13
N LYS A 90 -8.25 4.19 11.63
CA LYS A 90 -8.73 4.63 12.94
C LYS A 90 -9.67 3.59 13.53
N ASN A 91 -9.62 3.39 14.85
CA ASN A 91 -10.49 2.47 15.58
C ASN A 91 -10.44 1.03 15.01
N LYS A 92 -9.25 0.56 14.65
CA LYS A 92 -9.01 -0.77 14.03
C LYS A 92 -9.69 -0.96 12.66
N GLN A 93 -10.06 0.13 12.00
CA GLN A 93 -10.48 0.13 10.60
C GLN A 93 -9.44 0.82 9.74
N ILE A 94 -9.00 0.15 8.68
CA ILE A 94 -8.01 0.65 7.73
C ILE A 94 -8.73 1.18 6.49
N PHE A 95 -8.48 2.44 6.16
CA PHE A 95 -9.08 3.12 5.01
C PHE A 95 -8.13 3.24 3.83
N SER A 96 -6.81 3.15 4.08
CA SER A 96 -5.79 3.12 3.04
C SER A 96 -4.64 2.20 3.43
N VAL A 97 -4.06 1.55 2.42
CA VAL A 97 -2.76 0.88 2.53
C VAL A 97 -1.84 1.50 1.49
N THR A 98 -0.69 1.99 1.95
CA THR A 98 0.37 2.56 1.12
C THR A 98 1.59 1.65 1.14
N ILE A 99 2.11 1.27 -0.02
CA ILE A 99 3.40 0.58 -0.14
C ILE A 99 4.37 1.50 -0.86
N SER A 100 5.40 1.97 -0.16
CA SER A 100 6.45 2.81 -0.72
C SER A 100 7.63 1.96 -1.17
N VAL A 101 7.95 2.05 -2.47
CA VAL A 101 9.01 1.32 -3.17
C VAL A 101 10.11 2.31 -3.56
N PRO A 102 11.33 2.21 -2.98
CA PRO A 102 12.45 3.07 -3.35
C PRO A 102 12.77 3.03 -4.85
N ASN A 103 13.11 4.18 -5.45
CA ASN A 103 13.41 4.27 -6.89
C ASN A 103 14.59 3.37 -7.31
N SER A 104 15.56 3.20 -6.41
CA SER A 104 16.71 2.31 -6.61
C SER A 104 16.31 0.85 -6.88
N ILE A 105 15.08 0.45 -6.53
CA ILE A 105 14.53 -0.87 -6.83
C ILE A 105 13.99 -0.92 -8.27
N LEU A 106 13.27 0.11 -8.71
CA LEU A 106 12.51 0.08 -9.97
C LEU A 106 13.27 0.65 -11.18
N GLU A 107 14.34 1.42 -10.93
CA GLU A 107 15.14 2.10 -11.96
C GLU A 107 16.51 1.44 -12.19
N LYS A 108 16.64 0.14 -11.88
CA LYS A 108 17.82 -0.63 -12.28
C LYS A 108 17.80 -0.85 -13.81
N GLU A 109 18.34 0.13 -14.53
CA GLU A 109 18.67 0.01 -15.95
C GLU A 109 20.05 -0.65 -16.09
N ASP A 110 20.19 -1.57 -17.06
CA ASP A 110 21.51 -2.01 -17.47
C ASP A 110 22.25 -0.86 -18.20
N ILE A 111 23.56 -1.03 -18.43
CA ILE A 111 24.41 -0.09 -19.18
C ILE A 111 23.96 0.15 -20.64
N PHE A 112 22.93 -0.56 -21.12
CA PHE A 112 22.33 -0.43 -22.44
C PHE A 112 20.90 0.13 -22.40
N GLY A 113 20.41 0.58 -21.24
CA GLY A 113 19.07 1.16 -21.06
C GLY A 113 17.94 0.13 -21.15
N LYS A 114 18.22 -1.18 -21.04
CA LYS A 114 17.20 -2.21 -20.89
C LYS A 114 16.94 -2.44 -19.41
N ARG A 115 15.66 -2.41 -19.03
CA ARG A 115 15.20 -2.88 -17.72
C ARG A 115 15.32 -4.40 -17.72
N GLU A 116 16.44 -4.92 -17.20
CA GLU A 116 16.64 -6.37 -17.05
C GLU A 116 15.75 -6.97 -15.94
N ASP A 117 15.28 -6.13 -15.01
CA ASP A 117 14.57 -6.59 -13.82
C ASP A 117 13.03 -6.49 -13.98
N ASP A 118 12.38 -7.65 -13.84
CA ASP A 118 10.93 -7.82 -13.77
C ASP A 118 10.33 -7.31 -12.44
N SER A 119 11.14 -6.67 -11.58
CA SER A 119 10.74 -5.92 -10.38
C SER A 119 9.44 -5.16 -10.55
N TRP A 120 9.32 -4.32 -11.60
CA TRP A 120 8.10 -3.54 -11.82
C TRP A 120 6.86 -4.42 -12.01
N LYS A 121 6.98 -5.61 -12.63
CA LYS A 121 5.88 -6.57 -12.79
C LYS A 121 5.49 -7.17 -11.44
N ARG A 122 6.45 -7.40 -10.54
CA ARG A 122 6.18 -7.83 -9.16
C ARG A 122 5.29 -6.83 -8.44
N TYR A 123 5.63 -5.54 -8.49
CA TYR A 123 4.84 -4.50 -7.80
C TYR A 123 3.47 -4.25 -8.46
N VAL A 124 3.37 -4.38 -9.78
CA VAL A 124 2.06 -4.42 -10.47
C VAL A 124 1.23 -5.64 -10.01
N SER A 125 1.86 -6.80 -9.84
CA SER A 125 1.20 -8.01 -9.33
C SER A 125 0.76 -7.86 -7.88
N ILE A 126 1.60 -7.26 -7.02
CA ILE A 126 1.26 -6.92 -5.63
C ILE A 126 0.03 -6.00 -5.63
N ALA A 127 0.06 -4.89 -6.37
CA ALA A 127 -1.07 -3.96 -6.44
C ALA A 127 -2.37 -4.63 -6.90
N THR A 128 -2.28 -5.48 -7.93
CA THR A 128 -3.45 -6.22 -8.45
C THR A 128 -4.00 -7.22 -7.44
N GLN A 129 -3.14 -8.02 -6.79
CA GLN A 129 -3.56 -8.98 -5.78
C GLN A 129 -4.16 -8.30 -4.55
N ILE A 130 -3.61 -7.16 -4.14
CA ILE A 130 -4.20 -6.35 -3.07
C ILE A 130 -5.60 -5.95 -3.51
N HIS A 131 -5.74 -5.31 -4.67
CA HIS A 131 -7.03 -4.86 -5.18
C HIS A 131 -8.09 -5.97 -5.18
N ASP A 132 -7.75 -7.13 -5.76
CA ASP A 132 -8.66 -8.23 -5.96
C ASP A 132 -9.02 -8.96 -4.66
N TYR A 133 -8.03 -9.26 -3.80
CA TYR A 133 -8.28 -10.04 -2.59
C TYR A 133 -8.87 -9.20 -1.44
N THR A 134 -8.61 -7.90 -1.40
CA THR A 134 -9.17 -7.01 -0.37
C THR A 134 -10.44 -6.30 -0.84
N ALA A 135 -10.82 -6.49 -2.11
CA ALA A 135 -11.89 -5.76 -2.78
C ALA A 135 -11.75 -4.24 -2.59
N ALA A 136 -10.53 -3.72 -2.78
CA ALA A 136 -10.25 -2.29 -2.65
C ALA A 136 -11.12 -1.49 -3.63
N ASN A 137 -11.64 -0.33 -3.20
CA ASN A 137 -12.47 0.50 -4.07
C ASN A 137 -11.65 1.14 -5.19
N ARG A 138 -10.38 1.45 -4.91
CA ARG A 138 -9.40 1.92 -5.88
C ARG A 138 -8.01 1.47 -5.46
N THR A 139 -7.18 1.10 -6.42
CA THR A 139 -5.76 0.84 -6.21
C THR A 139 -4.96 1.53 -7.30
N ILE A 140 -4.00 2.36 -6.90
CA ILE A 140 -3.16 3.15 -7.80
C ILE A 140 -1.71 2.73 -7.58
N PHE A 141 -0.93 2.65 -8.66
CA PHE A 141 0.52 2.56 -8.60
C PHE A 141 1.11 3.64 -9.49
N ASP A 142 1.89 4.55 -8.92
CA ASP A 142 2.64 5.54 -9.70
C ASP A 142 3.86 6.08 -8.95
N TRP A 143 4.68 6.87 -9.65
CA TRP A 143 5.82 7.56 -9.08
C TRP A 143 5.40 8.82 -8.31
N GLY A 144 5.90 8.96 -7.07
CA GLY A 144 5.79 10.17 -6.27
C GLY A 144 4.36 10.65 -6.05
N LEU A 145 3.40 9.75 -5.80
CA LEU A 145 2.00 10.13 -5.62
C LEU A 145 1.87 11.18 -4.51
N ILE A 146 2.41 10.89 -3.32
CA ILE A 146 2.31 11.77 -2.15
C ILE A 146 3.07 13.08 -2.38
N GLU A 147 4.29 13.04 -2.94
CA GLU A 147 5.07 14.25 -3.27
C GLU A 147 4.36 15.15 -4.29
N ASN A 148 3.63 14.55 -5.24
CA ASN A 148 2.80 15.26 -6.22
C ASN A 148 1.43 15.67 -5.67
N GLY A 149 1.21 15.60 -4.35
CA GLY A 149 0.02 16.08 -3.68
C GLY A 149 -1.15 15.09 -3.64
N PHE A 150 -0.93 13.81 -3.96
CA PHE A 150 -1.96 12.79 -3.78
C PHE A 150 -2.28 12.63 -2.30
N LYS A 151 -3.57 12.76 -1.96
CA LYS A 151 -4.08 12.52 -0.60
C LYS A 151 -5.21 11.52 -0.68
N TRP A 152 -4.98 10.34 -0.09
CA TRP A 152 -5.97 9.26 -0.11
C TRP A 152 -7.29 9.67 0.56
N THR A 153 -7.26 10.58 1.54
CA THR A 153 -8.47 11.12 2.19
C THR A 153 -9.32 11.95 1.24
N GLU A 154 -8.71 12.80 0.41
CA GLU A 154 -9.42 13.57 -0.62
C GLU A 154 -9.97 12.63 -1.71
N GLU A 155 -9.20 11.61 -2.08
CA GLU A 155 -9.65 10.61 -3.06
C GLU A 155 -10.78 9.72 -2.51
N LEU A 156 -10.75 9.37 -1.23
CA LEU A 156 -11.84 8.68 -0.54
C LEU A 156 -13.15 9.48 -0.64
N GLU A 157 -13.11 10.79 -0.37
CA GLU A 157 -14.29 11.65 -0.48
C GLU A 157 -14.80 11.77 -1.93
N LYS A 158 -13.89 11.84 -2.91
CA LYS A 158 -14.26 11.80 -4.33
C LYS A 158 -14.97 10.50 -4.68
N LEU A 159 -14.42 9.36 -4.29
CA LEU A 159 -15.00 8.03 -4.51
C LEU A 159 -16.40 7.92 -3.88
N LYS A 160 -16.61 8.45 -2.65
CA LYS A 160 -17.95 8.51 -2.02
C LYS A 160 -18.95 9.30 -2.86
N SER A 161 -18.49 10.36 -3.53
CA SER A 161 -19.31 11.19 -4.42
C SER A 161 -19.43 10.67 -5.86
N GLY A 162 -18.90 9.49 -6.17
CA GLY A 162 -18.89 8.92 -7.53
C GLY A 162 -17.95 9.63 -8.50
N LYS A 163 -17.03 10.46 -7.99
CA LYS A 163 -16.00 11.15 -8.78
C LYS A 163 -14.70 10.37 -8.70
N ILE A 164 -13.99 10.31 -9.81
CA ILE A 164 -12.65 9.75 -9.89
C ILE A 164 -11.75 10.86 -10.42
N SER A 165 -10.59 11.07 -9.80
CA SER A 165 -9.60 12.02 -10.30
C SER A 165 -8.36 11.35 -10.87
N GLY A 166 -7.84 11.93 -11.95
CA GLY A 166 -6.59 11.54 -12.60
C GLY A 166 -6.68 10.28 -13.48
N LYS A 167 -5.62 10.06 -14.25
CA LYS A 167 -5.23 8.77 -14.82
C LYS A 167 -3.77 8.56 -14.44
N TYR A 168 -3.48 7.46 -13.77
CA TYR A 168 -2.12 7.14 -13.33
C TYR A 168 -1.44 6.22 -14.34
N LYS A 169 -0.12 6.38 -14.48
CA LYS A 169 0.63 5.84 -15.62
C LYS A 169 0.83 4.33 -15.53
N TYR A 170 1.14 3.80 -14.34
CA TYR A 170 1.53 2.40 -14.20
C TYR A 170 0.35 1.47 -13.89
N LEU A 171 -0.51 1.83 -12.93
CA LEU A 171 -1.74 1.09 -12.66
C LEU A 171 -2.78 1.98 -11.98
N ASP A 172 -4.03 1.82 -12.40
CA ASP A 172 -5.21 2.47 -11.80
C ASP A 172 -6.40 1.50 -11.93
N LEU A 173 -6.63 0.74 -10.87
CA LEU A 173 -7.73 -0.21 -10.75
C LEU A 173 -8.84 0.42 -9.93
N ILE A 174 -10.08 0.27 -10.41
CA ILE A 174 -11.27 0.79 -9.75
C ILE A 174 -12.25 -0.36 -9.64
N ALA A 175 -12.75 -0.61 -8.42
CA ALA A 175 -13.78 -1.60 -8.22
C ALA A 175 -14.96 -1.26 -9.13
N ARG A 176 -15.41 -2.22 -9.92
CA ARG A 176 -16.65 -2.08 -10.68
C ARG A 176 -17.80 -2.05 -9.68
N ASN A 177 -18.14 -0.87 -9.17
CA ASN A 177 -19.34 -0.72 -8.38
C ASN A 177 -20.53 -1.11 -9.25
N GLU A 178 -21.32 -2.09 -8.81
CA GLU A 178 -22.67 -2.38 -9.35
C GLU A 178 -23.58 -1.13 -9.33
N TYR A 179 -23.22 -0.10 -8.56
CA TYR A 179 -23.87 1.21 -8.50
C TYR A 179 -23.54 2.17 -9.64
N LEU A 180 -22.60 1.85 -10.54
CA LEU A 180 -22.30 2.67 -11.74
C LEU A 180 -23.04 2.21 -13.00
N VAL A 181 -23.97 1.25 -12.91
CA VAL A 181 -24.90 0.92 -14.00
C VAL A 181 -26.15 1.80 -13.90
N ARG A 182 -25.99 3.07 -14.29
CA ARG A 182 -26.99 4.09 -14.69
C ARG A 182 -26.23 5.41 -14.50
N SER A 183 -25.67 6.05 -15.51
CA SER A 183 -26.26 6.36 -16.81
C SER A 183 -25.15 6.97 -17.66
N LEU A 184 -24.87 6.37 -18.82
CA LEU A 184 -24.33 7.13 -19.95
C LEU A 184 -25.45 7.20 -20.98
N PRO A 185 -25.87 8.40 -21.43
CA PRO A 185 -26.81 8.51 -22.52
C PRO A 185 -26.15 7.93 -23.78
N SER A 186 -26.96 7.18 -24.51
CA SER A 186 -26.73 6.62 -25.84
C SER A 186 -26.21 7.64 -26.84
#